data_AF-A0A2A5G8R9-F1
#
_entry.id   AF-A0A2A5G8R9-F1
#
_cell.length_a   1.000
_cell.length_b   1.000
_cell.length_c   1.000
_cell.angle_alpha   90.00
_cell.angle_beta   90.00
_cell.angle_gamma   90.00
#
_symmetry.space_group_name_H-M   'P 1'
#
loop_
_entity.id
_entity.type
_entity.pdbx_description
1 polymer ?
#
loop_
_entity_poly.entity_id
_entity_poly.type
_entity_poly.pdbx_seq_one_letter_code
_entity_poly.pdbx_strand_id
1 'polypeptide(L)'
;MAQGTISTVNPFGNAGTILPDTGLPELPFAGTGWSVGDCVTYDVDDSGAAVNLQECSAIVCDITIDTDTSGNQIVPEGQTLCVVNGATLTGN
;
A
#
# COMPACT_ATOMS: atom_id res chain seq x y z
N MET A 1 -5.61 -12.11 5.76
CA MET A 1 -5.50 -10.81 6.45
C MET A 1 -6.03 -9.75 5.51
N ALA A 2 -6.85 -8.84 6.03
CA ALA A 2 -7.38 -7.71 5.25
C ALA A 2 -6.29 -6.67 5.04
N GLN A 3 -6.49 -5.77 4.07
CA GLN A 3 -5.59 -4.67 3.76
C GLN A 3 -6.35 -3.34 3.78
N GLY A 4 -5.59 -2.28 4.00
CA GLY A 4 -6.10 -0.93 4.00
C GLY A 4 -4.98 0.08 4.19
N THR A 5 -5.36 1.35 4.16
CA THR A 5 -4.46 2.47 4.35
C THR A 5 -4.81 3.20 5.64
N ILE A 6 -3.81 3.58 6.43
CA ILE A 6 -4.00 4.43 7.61
C ILE A 6 -4.51 5.80 7.13
N SER A 7 -5.76 6.15 7.46
CA SER A 7 -6.37 7.41 7.03
C SER A 7 -6.22 8.52 8.08
N THR A 8 -6.21 8.15 9.36
CA THR A 8 -5.95 9.08 10.46
C THR A 8 -5.07 8.47 11.55
N VAL A 9 -4.27 9.32 12.19
CA VAL A 9 -3.51 8.99 13.39
C VAL A 9 -3.77 10.08 14.42
N ASN A 10 -4.15 9.71 15.63
CA ASN A 10 -4.28 10.63 16.75
C ASN A 10 -2.92 10.73 17.48
N PRO A 11 -2.20 11.85 17.35
CA PRO A 11 -0.86 12.01 17.92
C PRO A 11 -0.84 12.02 19.46
N PHE A 12 -2.01 12.14 20.10
CA PHE A 12 -2.14 12.17 21.56
C PHE A 12 -2.82 10.91 22.14
N GLY A 13 -3.38 10.06 21.27
CA GLY A 13 -4.29 8.98 21.68
C GLY A 13 -3.78 7.55 21.45
N ASN A 14 -2.59 7.39 20.82
CA ASN A 14 -2.07 6.06 20.42
C ASN A 14 -3.13 5.23 19.67
N ALA A 15 -3.84 5.87 18.75
CA ALA A 15 -4.95 5.27 18.01
C ALA A 15 -5.12 5.99 16.66
N GLY A 16 -5.91 5.40 15.78
CA GLY A 16 -6.23 5.98 14.48
C GLY A 16 -7.35 5.23 13.78
N THR A 17 -7.50 5.52 12.48
CA THR A 17 -8.43 4.79 11.60
C THR A 17 -7.73 4.28 10.35
N ILE A 18 -8.22 3.13 9.86
CA ILE A 18 -7.84 2.51 8.59
C ILE A 18 -9.02 2.65 7.64
N LEU A 19 -8.76 3.07 6.42
CA LEU A 19 -9.67 2.91 5.29
C LEU A 19 -9.38 1.54 4.64
N PRO A 20 -10.28 0.55 4.73
CA PRO A 20 -10.10 -0.74 4.08
C PRO A 20 -10.02 -0.58 2.55
N ASP A 21 -9.24 -1.44 1.88
CA ASP A 21 -9.18 -1.44 0.41
C ASP A 21 -10.51 -1.87 -0.22
N THR A 22 -11.34 -2.60 0.54
CA THR A 22 -12.72 -2.93 0.16
C THR A 22 -13.66 -1.72 0.18
N GLY A 23 -13.20 -0.57 0.70
CA GLY A 23 -13.99 0.64 0.90
C GLY A 23 -14.51 0.81 2.33
N LEU A 24 -15.42 1.76 2.50
CA LEU A 24 -16.02 2.14 3.79
C LEU A 24 -16.82 0.99 4.45
N PRO A 25 -16.98 1.00 5.79
CA PRO A 25 -16.57 2.04 6.74
C PRO A 25 -15.10 1.97 7.15
N GLU A 26 -14.57 3.09 7.67
CA GLU A 26 -13.26 3.09 8.32
C GLU A 26 -13.26 2.27 9.61
N LEU A 27 -12.16 1.59 9.89
CA LEU A 27 -11.99 0.73 11.07
C LEU A 27 -11.06 1.42 12.08
N PRO A 28 -11.44 1.51 13.36
CA PRO A 28 -10.55 2.03 14.39
C PRO A 28 -9.44 1.03 14.70
N PHE A 29 -8.27 1.54 15.08
CA PHE A 29 -7.19 0.74 15.64
C PHE A 29 -6.55 1.43 16.83
N ALA A 30 -5.93 0.63 17.70
CA ALA A 30 -5.05 1.10 18.78
C ALA A 30 -3.60 0.75 18.43
N GLY A 31 -2.68 1.71 18.59
CA GLY A 31 -1.27 1.52 18.28
C GLY A 31 -0.53 2.83 18.00
N THR A 32 0.79 2.74 18.03
CA THR A 32 1.73 3.84 17.72
C THR A 32 2.67 3.42 16.61
N GLY A 33 3.36 4.40 16.01
CA GLY A 33 4.38 4.12 14.99
C GLY A 33 3.84 4.04 13.57
N TRP A 34 2.56 4.37 13.37
CA TRP A 34 1.91 4.46 12.07
C TRP A 34 1.81 5.92 11.62
N SER A 35 1.87 6.13 10.31
CA SER A 35 1.67 7.40 9.63
C SER A 35 0.47 7.33 8.70
N VAL A 36 -0.18 8.48 8.48
CA VAL A 36 -1.24 8.57 7.47
C VAL A 36 -0.65 8.25 6.09
N GLY A 37 -1.30 7.34 5.37
CA GLY A 37 -0.84 6.83 4.08
C GLY A 37 -0.10 5.50 4.14
N ASP A 38 0.23 5.01 5.34
CA ASP A 38 0.86 3.68 5.47
C ASP A 38 -0.11 2.59 5.03
N CYS A 39 0.37 1.68 4.19
CA CYS A 39 -0.35 0.46 3.86
C CYS A 39 -0.15 -0.55 4.98
N VAL A 40 -1.25 -1.12 5.48
CA VAL A 40 -1.22 -2.13 6.54
C VAL A 40 -2.06 -3.36 6.22
N THR A 41 -1.57 -4.53 6.64
CA THR A 41 -2.38 -5.74 6.79
C THR A 41 -2.86 -5.87 8.24
N TYR A 42 -4.09 -6.32 8.43
CA TYR A 42 -4.71 -6.46 9.76
C TYR A 42 -5.73 -7.58 9.79
N ASP A 43 -6.11 -7.96 11.01
CA ASP A 43 -7.30 -8.75 11.31
C ASP A 43 -8.38 -7.85 11.92
N VAL A 44 -9.63 -8.28 11.87
CA VAL A 44 -10.75 -7.58 12.50
C VAL A 44 -11.22 -8.41 13.69
N ASP A 45 -11.26 -7.79 14.87
CA ASP A 45 -11.76 -8.45 16.08
C ASP A 45 -13.31 -8.42 16.16
N ASP A 46 -13.87 -9.06 17.18
CA ASP A 46 -15.32 -9.14 17.38
C ASP A 46 -16.00 -7.78 17.63
N SER A 47 -15.23 -6.74 17.94
CA SER A 47 -15.72 -5.36 18.11
C SER A 47 -15.74 -4.56 16.80
N GLY A 48 -15.16 -5.11 15.73
CA GLY A 48 -14.97 -4.43 14.46
C GLY A 48 -13.74 -3.52 14.43
N ALA A 49 -12.81 -3.68 15.38
CA ALA A 49 -11.55 -2.94 15.39
C ALA A 49 -10.46 -3.70 14.63
N ALA A 50 -9.57 -2.97 13.98
CA ALA A 50 -8.40 -3.54 13.34
C ALA A 50 -7.33 -3.86 14.39
N VAL A 51 -6.83 -5.09 14.36
CA VAL A 51 -5.81 -5.64 15.29
C VAL A 51 -4.71 -6.34 14.51
N ASN A 52 -3.59 -6.63 15.18
CA ASN A 52 -2.42 -7.27 14.58
C ASN A 52 -1.88 -6.54 13.34
N LEU A 53 -1.87 -5.20 13.38
CA LEU A 53 -1.41 -4.38 12.27
C LEU A 53 0.05 -4.68 11.94
N GLN A 54 0.32 -4.88 10.65
CA GLN A 54 1.66 -5.04 10.09
C GLN A 54 1.76 -4.19 8.83
N GLU A 55 2.94 -3.63 8.55
CA GLU A 55 3.16 -2.95 7.27
C GLU A 55 2.89 -3.93 6.14
N CYS A 56 2.20 -3.46 5.10
CA CYS A 56 2.07 -4.23 3.87
C CYS A 56 3.47 -4.62 3.41
N SER A 57 3.66 -5.88 3.05
CA SER A 57 4.86 -6.30 2.34
C SER A 57 4.89 -5.51 1.04
N ALA A 58 5.79 -4.52 0.94
CA ALA A 58 6.02 -3.85 -0.32
C ALA A 58 6.44 -4.93 -1.32
N ILE A 59 5.57 -5.22 -2.28
CA ILE A 59 6.01 -5.96 -3.45
C ILE A 59 6.92 -4.98 -4.18
N VAL A 60 8.22 -5.10 -3.94
CA VAL A 60 9.23 -4.47 -4.79
C VAL A 60 9.10 -5.18 -6.13
N CYS A 61 8.34 -4.58 -7.04
CA CYS A 61 8.39 -5.00 -8.42
C CYS A 61 9.74 -4.53 -8.97
N ASP A 62 10.68 -5.46 -9.15
CA ASP A 62 11.83 -5.24 -10.02
C ASP A 62 11.31 -5.10 -11.45
N ILE A 63 10.99 -3.87 -11.85
CA ILE A 63 10.59 -3.56 -13.22
C ILE A 63 11.87 -3.49 -14.04
N THR A 64 12.17 -4.54 -14.80
CA THR A 64 13.15 -4.45 -15.88
C THR A 64 12.47 -3.79 -17.07
N ILE A 65 12.86 -2.55 -17.37
CA ILE A 65 12.44 -1.85 -18.58
C ILE A 65 13.50 -2.14 -19.65
N ASP A 66 13.21 -3.08 -20.55
CA ASP A 66 14.01 -3.21 -21.77
C ASP A 66 13.69 -2.03 -22.69
N THR A 67 14.72 -1.39 -23.24
CA THR A 67 14.57 -0.32 -24.22
C THR A 67 15.22 -0.71 -25.55
N ASP A 68 14.64 -0.25 -26.65
CA ASP A 68 15.28 -0.35 -27.96
C ASP A 68 16.46 0.63 -28.05
N THR A 69 17.22 0.57 -29.15
CA THR A 69 18.34 1.48 -29.42
C THR A 69 17.94 2.96 -29.56
N SER A 70 16.63 3.26 -29.59
CA SER A 70 16.06 4.60 -29.63
C SER A 70 15.45 5.02 -28.28
N GLY A 71 15.56 4.19 -27.24
CA GLY A 71 15.04 4.47 -25.90
C GLY A 71 13.56 4.15 -25.71
N ASN A 72 12.90 3.52 -26.68
CA ASN A 72 11.50 3.12 -26.52
C ASN A 72 11.40 1.85 -25.69
N GLN A 73 10.44 1.81 -24.77
CA GLN A 73 10.17 0.63 -23.96
C GLN A 73 9.71 -0.55 -24.82
N ILE A 74 10.34 -1.71 -24.61
CA ILE A 74 9.97 -3.00 -25.17
C ILE A 74 9.17 -3.77 -24.12
N VAL A 75 7.96 -4.20 -24.45
CA VAL A 75 7.16 -5.12 -23.63
C VAL A 75 7.17 -6.48 -24.32
N PRO A 76 7.84 -7.52 -23.76
CA PRO A 76 7.86 -8.85 -24.35
C PRO A 76 6.45 -9.45 -24.47
N GLU A 77 6.20 -10.23 -25.53
CA GLU A 77 4.92 -10.93 -25.69
C GLU A 77 4.65 -11.87 -24.50
N GLY A 78 3.45 -11.78 -23.92
CA GLY A 78 3.03 -12.60 -22.77
C GLY A 78 3.36 -12.02 -21.40
N GLN A 79 4.01 -10.84 -21.31
CA GLN A 79 4.21 -10.13 -20.05
C GLN A 79 3.23 -8.96 -19.90
N THR A 80 2.68 -8.79 -18.70
CA THR A 80 1.86 -7.62 -18.36
C THR A 80 2.76 -6.54 -17.79
N LEU A 81 2.72 -5.35 -18.38
CA LEU A 81 3.42 -4.19 -17.86
C LEU A 81 2.75 -3.73 -16.57
N CYS A 82 3.50 -3.73 -15.45
CA CYS A 82 3.06 -3.05 -14.24
C CYS A 82 3.09 -1.54 -14.46
N VAL A 83 1.94 -0.96 -14.85
CA VAL A 83 1.76 0.49 -14.91
C VAL A 83 1.55 1.00 -13.49
N VAL A 84 2.60 1.48 -12.85
CA VAL A 84 2.47 2.23 -11.59
C VAL A 84 1.98 3.62 -11.96
N ASN A 85 0.67 3.85 -11.84
CA ASN A 85 0.08 5.17 -12.09
C ASN A 85 0.69 6.19 -11.11
N GLY A 86 1.50 7.12 -11.63
CA GLY A 86 2.17 8.17 -10.84
C GLY A 86 3.66 7.94 -10.53
N ALA A 87 4.29 6.84 -10.96
CA ALA A 87 5.73 6.67 -10.80
C ALA A 87 6.51 7.56 -11.78
N THR A 88 7.35 8.46 -11.24
CA THR A 88 8.36 9.16 -12.04
C THR A 88 9.59 8.26 -12.12
N LEU A 89 9.86 7.70 -13.29
CA LEU A 89 11.10 6.95 -13.53
C LEU A 89 12.25 7.96 -13.65
N THR A 90 13.06 8.11 -12.60
CA THR A 90 14.32 8.84 -12.69
C THR A 90 15.37 7.90 -13.27
N GLY A 91 15.70 8.09 -14.54
CA GLY A 91 16.81 7.39 -15.19
C GLY A 91 18.14 7.71 -14.52
N ASN A 92 19.01 6.69 -14.43
CA ASN A 92 20.40 6.81 -13.97
C ASN A 92 21.29 7.31 -15.11
#